data_AF-A0A932MJH3-F1
#
_entry.id   AF-A0A932MJH3-F1
#
_cell.length_a   1.000
_cell.length_b   1.000
_cell.length_c   1.000
_cell.angle_alpha   90.00
_cell.angle_beta   90.00
_cell.angle_gamma   90.00
#
_symmetry.space_group_name_H-M   'P 1'
#
loop_
_entity.id
_entity.type
_entity.pdbx_description
1 polymer ?
#
loop_
_entity_poly.entity_id
_entity_poly.type
_entity_poly.pdbx_seq_one_letter_code
_entity_poly.pdbx_strand_id
1 'polypeptide(L)' 'MPEDQQSPQPELSEFKGKPVLRIPLVDNPSPETPWHWLAFGKNKAKAIVKYFEAIKKFADE' A
#
# COMPACT_ATOMS: atom_id res chain seq x y z
N MET A 1 1.80 27.87 0.55
CA MET A 1 1.25 27.09 -0.58
C MET A 1 0.53 25.92 0.07
N PRO A 2 -0.78 25.69 -0.15
CA PRO A 2 -1.37 24.46 0.31
C PRO A 2 -0.74 23.38 -0.58
N GLU A 3 0.20 22.62 -0.01
CA GLU A 3 0.70 21.42 -0.66
C GLU A 3 -0.53 20.57 -0.94
N ASP A 4 -0.83 20.37 -2.24
CA ASP A 4 -1.81 19.38 -2.68
C ASP A 4 -1.47 18.09 -1.94
N GLN A 5 -2.26 17.78 -0.92
CA GLN A 5 -2.04 16.66 -0.03
C GLN A 5 -2.43 15.43 -0.85
N GLN A 6 -1.51 15.00 -1.70
CA GLN A 6 -1.69 13.91 -2.62
C GLN A 6 -1.99 12.68 -1.77
N SER A 7 -3.24 12.23 -1.82
CA SER A 7 -3.69 11.10 -1.01
C SER A 7 -2.74 9.94 -1.28
N PRO A 8 -2.21 9.28 -0.24
CA PRO A 8 -1.22 8.24 -0.41
C PRO A 8 -1.74 7.15 -1.35
N GLN A 9 -1.04 6.92 -2.47
CA GLN A 9 -1.41 5.88 -3.43
C GLN A 9 -0.46 4.68 -3.35
N PRO A 10 -0.94 3.47 -3.64
CA PRO A 10 -0.06 2.33 -3.85
C PRO A 10 0.96 2.60 -4.95
N GLU A 11 2.23 2.22 -4.71
CA GLU A 11 3.33 2.43 -5.64
C GLU A 11 4.00 1.10 -6.02
N LEU A 12 4.35 0.95 -7.30
CA LEU A 12 5.23 -0.13 -7.75
C LEU A 12 6.69 0.31 -7.65
N SER A 13 7.48 -0.43 -6.88
CA SER A 13 8.89 -0.14 -6.63
C SER A 13 9.76 -1.37 -6.88
N GLU A 14 11.08 -1.19 -6.85
CA GLU A 14 12.04 -2.29 -6.88
C GLU A 14 12.79 -2.39 -5.54
N PHE A 15 13.00 -3.62 -5.06
CA PHE A 15 13.87 -3.90 -3.93
C PHE A 15 14.78 -5.08 -4.24
N LYS A 16 16.09 -4.84 -4.29
CA LYS A 16 17.12 -5.86 -4.61
C LYS A 16 16.83 -6.59 -5.94
N GLY A 17 16.49 -5.86 -7.00
CA GLY A 17 16.20 -6.45 -8.31
C GLY A 17 14.84 -7.12 -8.44
N LYS A 18 13.95 -6.98 -7.44
CA LYS A 18 12.62 -7.63 -7.44
C LYS A 18 11.51 -6.58 -7.34
N PRO A 19 10.42 -6.73 -8.12
CA PRO A 19 9.27 -5.83 -8.03
C PRO A 19 8.51 -6.02 -6.72
N VAL A 20 8.17 -4.90 -6.09
CA VAL A 20 7.46 -4.81 -4.81
C VAL A 20 6.37 -3.75 -4.90
N LEU A 21 5.13 -4.13 -4.60
CA LEU A 21 4.03 -3.21 -4.40
C LEU A 21 4.12 -2.63 -2.98
N ARG A 22 4.13 -1.31 -2.85
CA ARG A 22 4.11 -0.59 -1.58
C ARG A 22 2.73 0.03 -1.37
N ILE A 23 2.13 -0.19 -0.22
CA ILE A 23 0.85 0.39 0.18
C ILE A 23 1.09 1.26 1.41
N PRO A 24 0.78 2.56 1.36
CA PRO A 24 0.90 3.45 2.51
C PRO A 24 -0.16 3.08 3.57
N LEU A 25 0.23 3.13 4.84
CA LEU A 25 -0.63 2.85 5.99
C LEU A 25 -1.18 4.10 6.66
N VAL A 26 -0.64 5.26 6.32
CA VAL A 26 -0.96 6.53 6.97
C VAL A 26 -1.55 7.45 5.91
N ASP A 27 -2.78 7.90 6.12
CA ASP A 27 -3.47 8.79 5.18
C ASP A 27 -2.93 10.23 5.23
N ASN A 28 -2.54 10.67 6.44
CA ASN A 28 -2.02 12.01 6.69
C ASN A 28 -0.72 11.94 7.51
N PRO A 29 0.44 11.78 6.86
CA PRO A 29 1.72 11.73 7.54
C PRO A 29 2.06 13.06 8.21
N SER A 30 2.68 12.99 9.38
CA SER A 30 3.19 14.15 10.11
C SER A 30 4.56 13.81 10.74
N PRO A 31 5.28 14.79 11.30
CA PRO A 31 6.50 14.50 12.07
C PRO A 31 6.28 13.50 13.21
N GLU A 32 5.06 13.46 13.78
CA GLU A 32 4.68 12.54 14.85
C GLU A 32 4.20 11.19 14.31
N THR A 33 3.62 11.15 13.11
CA THR A 33 3.16 9.93 12.43
C THR A 33 3.78 9.87 11.04
N PRO A 34 5.05 9.42 10.91
CA PRO A 34 5.74 9.42 9.63
C PRO A 34 5.12 8.40 8.67
N TRP A 35 5.55 8.45 7.42
CA TRP A 35 5.17 7.49 6.40
C TRP A 35 5.51 6.04 6.81
N HIS A 36 4.49 5.20 6.90
CA HIS A 36 4.62 3.76 7.06
C HIS A 36 4.07 3.05 5.82
N TRP A 37 4.80 2.05 5.34
CA TRP A 37 4.46 1.32 4.12
C TRP A 37 4.43 -0.19 4.37
N LEU A 38 3.40 -0.86 3.86
CA LEU A 38 3.42 -2.30 3.65
C LEU A 38 4.01 -2.61 2.29
N ALA A 39 4.87 -3.62 2.24
CA ALA A 39 5.56 -4.03 1.02
C ALA A 39 5.21 -5.49 0.66
N PHE A 40 4.71 -5.71 -0.56
CA PHE A 40 4.32 -7.02 -1.07
C PHE A 40 5.16 -7.37 -2.29
N GLY A 41 5.88 -8.49 -2.23
CA GLY A 41 6.48 -9.08 -3.42
C GLY A 41 5.42 -9.62 -4.38
N LYS A 42 5.82 -9.83 -5.64
CA LYS A 42 4.94 -10.29 -6.75
C LYS A 42 3.96 -11.41 -6.39
N ASN A 43 4.40 -12.45 -5.69
CA ASN A 43 3.54 -13.60 -5.35
C ASN A 43 2.44 -13.23 -4.34
N LYS A 44 2.77 -12.40 -3.33
CA LYS A 44 1.79 -11.92 -2.35
C LYS A 44 0.78 -10.99 -3.02
N ALA A 45 1.24 -10.08 -3.87
CA ALA A 45 0.36 -9.21 -4.66
C ALA A 45 -0.62 -10.01 -5.54
N LYS A 46 -0.14 -11.06 -6.21
CA LYS A 46 -1.01 -11.98 -6.99
C LYS A 46 -2.05 -12.68 -6.12
N ALA A 47 -1.69 -13.11 -4.91
CA ALA A 47 -2.63 -13.76 -4.00
C ALA A 47 -3.73 -12.78 -3.54
N ILE A 48 -3.36 -11.52 -3.24
CA ILE A 48 -4.32 -10.47 -2.90
C ILE A 48 -5.34 -10.28 -4.02
N VAL A 49 -4.87 -10.15 -5.27
CA VAL A 49 -5.77 -10.01 -6.44
C VAL A 49 -6.67 -11.25 -6.60
N LYS A 50 -6.10 -12.46 -6.47
CA LYS A 50 -6.86 -13.71 -6.61
C LYS A 50 -7.99 -13.84 -5.58
N TYR A 51 -7.76 -13.40 -4.35
CA TYR A 51 -8.71 -13.54 -3.25
C TYR A 51 -9.36 -12.21 -2.86
N PHE A 52 -9.30 -11.20 -3.74
CA PHE A 52 -9.73 -9.84 -3.42
C PHE A 52 -11.18 -9.78 -2.93
N GLU A 53 -12.11 -10.44 -3.61
CA GLU A 53 -13.52 -10.46 -3.21
C GLU A 53 -13.74 -11.09 -1.84
N ALA A 54 -13.00 -12.16 -1.51
CA ALA A 54 -13.10 -12.82 -0.22
C ALA A 54 -12.51 -11.95 0.90
N ILE A 55 -11.37 -11.29 0.63
CA ILE A 55 -10.74 -10.35 1.57
C ILE A 55 -11.66 -9.14 1.79
N LYS A 56 -12.23 -8.59 0.72
CA LYS A 56 -13.16 -7.46 0.79
C LYS A 56 -14.38 -7.82 1.63
N LYS A 57 -15.02 -8.96 1.35
CA LYS A 57 -16.16 -9.44 2.15
C LYS A 57 -15.82 -9.55 3.64
N PHE A 58 -14.64 -10.12 3.95
CA PHE A 58 -14.18 -10.24 5.33
C PHE A 58 -13.86 -8.90 5.99
N ALA A 59 -13.34 -7.92 5.24
CA ALA A 59 -12.99 -6.60 5.76
C ALA A 59 -14.20 -5.67 5.95
N ASP A 60 -15.28 -5.92 5.22
CA ASP A 60 -16.56 -5.20 5.35
C ASP A 60 -17.46 -5.79 6.48
N GLU A 61 -17.09 -6.94 7.07
CA GLU A 61 -17.71 -7.57 8.26
C GLU A 61 -17.08 -7.09 9.59
#